data_AF-A0A183F685-F1
#
_entry.id   AF-A0A183F685-F1
#
_cell.length_a   1.000
_cell.length_b   1.000
_cell.length_c   1.000
_cell.angle_alpha   90.00
_cell.angle_beta   90.00
_cell.angle_gamma   90.00
#
_symmetry.space_group_name_H-M   'P 1'
#
loop_
_entity.id
_entity.type
_entity.pdbx_description
1 polymer ?
#
loop_
_entity_poly.entity_id
_entity_poly.type
_entity_poly.pdbx_seq_one_letter_code
_entity_poly.pdbx_strand_id
1 'polypeptide(L)'
;MYDCGVIDLFEMGSNNYPFYLLNIRIPINQTACMMDPKTANCQIGKITNLRVVTIHQNGGFTLVWLWLKTVVFPVVLAAVWWYWNRIDKLARKPLLLEKAIMTLGVSLAVLDFPLEWVSLVLRVPFMLLLGDIRQGAFYGILFAFWLIFAGEHLIDDTTRNNIASYRFNLCFIVAASSLLLLYDICERGFQLSNPFYSIWSSETGSLVAKFSFYTASLCTILYFIFLFGKIWKVWFTIKSKRSAQLYKSCENRRLKVEAIIYRFKFLMLLTLLCAGLTISCYIMKQYGETQIHSDDPEESVLAHSTSAFFTGTFGMWNIYVVLLLAMYAPSHKSYSGATGKQLV
;
A
#
# COMPACT_ATOMS: atom_id res chain seq x y z
N MET A 1 6.91 2.54 -41.63
CA MET A 1 6.72 3.23 -40.35
C MET A 1 7.35 2.34 -39.29
N TYR A 2 8.28 2.85 -38.49
CA TYR A 2 8.85 2.06 -37.39
C TYR A 2 7.84 2.07 -36.24
N ASP A 3 7.53 0.90 -35.70
CA ASP A 3 6.78 0.78 -34.45
C ASP A 3 7.81 0.77 -33.32
N CYS A 4 7.83 1.84 -32.54
CA CYS A 4 8.82 2.07 -31.48
C CYS A 4 8.10 2.17 -30.13
N GLY A 5 8.72 1.60 -29.09
CA GLY A 5 8.26 1.82 -27.72
C GLY A 5 8.38 3.30 -27.33
N VAL A 6 7.49 3.74 -26.44
CA VAL A 6 7.58 5.04 -25.79
C VAL A 6 8.82 5.11 -24.89
N ILE A 7 9.44 6.30 -24.84
CA ILE A 7 10.63 6.56 -24.02
C ILE A 7 10.25 7.54 -22.92
N ASP A 8 10.55 7.18 -21.67
CA ASP A 8 10.38 8.07 -20.53
C ASP A 8 11.38 9.22 -20.63
N LEU A 9 10.86 10.45 -20.73
CA LEU A 9 11.69 11.64 -20.95
C LEU A 9 12.14 12.29 -19.65
N PHE A 10 11.19 12.73 -18.82
CA PHE A 10 11.47 13.28 -17.50
C PHE A 10 10.22 13.25 -16.62
N GLU A 11 10.43 13.23 -15.30
CA GLU A 11 9.37 13.39 -14.31
C GLU A 11 9.73 14.55 -13.36
N MET A 12 8.79 15.47 -13.15
CA MET A 12 8.94 16.57 -12.20
C MET A 12 8.10 16.32 -10.96
N GLY A 13 8.72 16.32 -9.78
CA GLY A 13 8.00 16.12 -8.51
C GLY A 13 7.16 17.29 -8.01
N SER A 14 7.22 18.45 -8.68
CA SER A 14 6.37 19.61 -8.39
C SER A 14 6.22 20.51 -9.61
N ASN A 15 5.01 21.04 -9.81
CA ASN A 15 4.73 22.02 -10.85
C ASN A 15 4.72 23.42 -10.23
N ASN A 16 5.82 24.17 -10.39
CA ASN A 16 6.04 25.44 -9.69
C ASN A 16 5.76 26.67 -10.59
N TYR A 17 5.73 26.48 -11.90
CA TYR A 17 5.62 27.56 -12.86
C TYR A 17 4.44 27.32 -13.81
N PRO A 18 3.79 28.39 -14.31
CA PRO A 18 2.69 28.24 -15.25
C PRO A 18 3.15 27.77 -16.64
N PHE A 19 4.42 28.01 -17.00
CA PHE A 19 4.96 27.71 -18.32
C PHE A 19 6.35 27.06 -18.22
N TYR A 20 6.59 26.10 -19.11
CA TYR A 20 7.86 25.41 -19.27
C TYR A 20 8.25 25.40 -20.75
N LEU A 21 9.51 25.69 -21.04
CA LEU A 21 10.08 25.58 -22.38
C LEU A 21 11.00 24.36 -22.44
N LEU A 22 10.71 23.42 -23.34
CA LEU A 22 11.51 22.23 -23.57
C LEU A 22 12.16 22.31 -24.95
N ASN A 23 13.48 22.51 -24.97
CA ASN A 23 14.26 22.51 -26.20
C ASN A 23 15.00 21.18 -26.36
N ILE A 24 14.59 20.37 -27.34
CA ILE A 24 15.23 19.09 -27.64
C ILE A 24 16.18 19.29 -28.81
N ARG A 25 17.45 18.91 -28.64
CA ARG A 25 18.47 18.91 -29.70
C ARG A 25 19.06 17.52 -29.81
N ILE A 26 19.11 16.98 -31.03
CA ILE A 26 19.70 15.68 -31.34
C ILE A 26 20.94 15.94 -32.22
N PRO A 27 22.12 16.18 -31.63
CA PRO A 27 23.33 16.44 -32.41
C PRO A 27 23.87 15.15 -33.03
N ILE A 28 24.38 15.25 -34.25
CA ILE A 28 25.05 14.15 -34.97
C ILE A 28 26.48 14.57 -35.24
N ASN A 29 27.45 13.75 -34.82
CA ASN A 29 28.85 13.96 -35.13
C ASN A 29 29.28 13.03 -36.27
N GLN A 30 29.26 13.55 -37.50
CA GLN A 30 29.51 12.75 -38.71
C GLN A 30 30.88 12.07 -38.70
N THR A 31 31.94 12.72 -38.19
CA THR A 31 33.28 12.12 -38.16
C THR A 31 33.36 10.97 -37.15
N ALA A 32 32.71 11.11 -35.99
CA ALA A 32 32.61 10.04 -35.00
C ALA A 32 31.77 8.87 -35.53
N CYS A 33 30.65 9.14 -36.21
CA CYS A 33 29.81 8.12 -36.81
C CYS A 33 30.53 7.28 -37.89
N MET A 34 31.48 7.88 -38.62
CA MET A 34 32.29 7.18 -39.62
C MET A 34 33.35 6.27 -38.98
N MET A 35 33.89 6.65 -37.81
CA MET A 35 34.91 5.85 -37.10
C MET A 35 34.29 4.74 -36.26
N ASP A 36 33.20 5.02 -35.56
CA ASP A 36 32.47 4.04 -34.77
C ASP A 36 30.95 4.24 -34.94
N PRO A 37 30.25 3.32 -35.63
CA PRO A 37 28.80 3.41 -35.83
C PRO A 37 28.00 3.30 -34.53
N LYS A 38 28.60 2.87 -33.41
CA LYS A 38 27.95 2.81 -32.09
C LYS A 38 27.95 4.15 -31.35
N THR A 39 28.58 5.18 -31.90
CA THR A 39 28.54 6.51 -31.31
C THR A 39 27.12 7.09 -31.31
N ALA A 40 26.84 7.99 -30.37
CA ALA A 40 25.51 8.50 -30.11
C ALA A 40 24.86 9.13 -31.37
N ASN A 41 23.58 8.85 -31.59
CA ASN A 41 22.75 9.39 -32.67
C ASN A 41 23.18 9.04 -34.11
N CYS A 42 24.08 8.08 -34.31
CA CYS A 42 24.57 7.70 -35.64
C CYS A 42 23.66 6.72 -36.40
N GLN A 43 22.91 5.86 -35.69
CA GLN A 43 22.06 4.80 -36.26
C GLN A 43 20.60 4.86 -35.79
N ILE A 44 20.08 6.06 -35.52
CA ILE A 44 18.72 6.25 -34.96
C ILE A 44 17.59 6.32 -36.02
N GLY A 45 17.94 6.15 -37.30
CA GLY A 45 16.98 6.27 -38.42
C GLY A 45 16.58 7.72 -38.72
N LYS A 46 15.67 7.90 -39.70
CA LYS A 46 15.15 9.22 -40.06
C LYS A 46 13.98 9.59 -39.15
N ILE A 47 14.19 10.56 -38.27
CA ILE A 47 13.15 11.14 -37.42
C ILE A 47 12.38 12.19 -38.24
N THR A 48 11.08 12.00 -38.42
CA THR A 48 10.21 12.98 -39.11
C THR A 48 9.48 13.87 -38.12
N ASN A 49 8.93 13.29 -37.06
CA ASN A 49 8.17 13.98 -36.03
C ASN A 49 8.53 13.42 -34.65
N LEU A 50 8.44 14.27 -33.62
CA LEU A 50 8.54 13.88 -32.21
C LEU A 50 7.24 14.26 -31.53
N ARG A 51 6.59 13.31 -30.86
CA ARG A 51 5.39 13.53 -30.04
C ARG A 51 5.81 13.46 -28.57
N VAL A 52 5.43 14.47 -27.79
CA VAL A 52 5.63 14.50 -26.34
C VAL A 52 4.26 14.49 -25.69
N VAL A 53 4.06 13.59 -24.73
CA VAL A 53 2.82 13.50 -23.95
C VAL A 53 3.12 13.97 -22.54
N THR A 54 2.36 14.95 -22.06
CA THR A 54 2.51 15.48 -20.69
C THR A 54 1.44 14.90 -19.79
N ILE A 55 1.85 14.16 -18.77
CA ILE A 55 0.94 13.59 -17.77
C ILE A 55 1.06 14.43 -16.50
N HIS A 56 -0.07 14.90 -15.98
CA HIS A 56 -0.14 15.64 -14.72
C HIS A 56 -1.44 15.31 -14.00
N GLN A 57 -1.43 15.44 -12.67
CA GLN A 57 -2.64 15.26 -11.88
C GLN A 57 -3.60 16.43 -12.13
N ASN A 58 -4.83 16.13 -12.53
CA ASN A 58 -5.87 17.14 -12.77
C ASN A 58 -6.13 17.95 -11.50
N GLY A 59 -6.09 19.29 -11.60
CA GLY A 59 -6.29 20.20 -10.46
C GLY A 59 -7.63 20.01 -9.74
N GLY A 60 -8.70 19.66 -10.46
CA GLY A 60 -9.99 19.33 -9.85
C GLY A 60 -9.93 18.09 -8.97
N PHE A 61 -9.22 17.05 -9.42
CA PHE A 61 -9.00 15.84 -8.62
C PHE A 61 -8.09 16.12 -7.42
N THR A 62 -7.02 16.91 -7.60
CA THR A 62 -6.14 17.32 -6.50
C THR A 62 -6.91 18.05 -5.40
N LEU A 63 -7.82 18.96 -5.76
CA LEU A 63 -8.66 19.67 -4.79
C LEU A 63 -9.54 18.69 -3.99
N VAL A 64 -10.24 17.79 -4.67
CA VAL A 64 -11.09 16.77 -4.01
C VAL A 64 -10.24 15.87 -3.11
N TRP A 65 -9.07 15.45 -3.57
CA TRP A 65 -8.15 14.59 -2.83
C TRP A 65 -7.64 15.25 -1.54
N LEU A 66 -7.24 16.52 -1.61
CA LEU A 66 -6.80 17.30 -0.46
C LEU A 66 -7.91 17.45 0.59
N TRP A 67 -9.12 17.82 0.16
CA TRP A 67 -10.27 17.95 1.05
C TRP A 67 -10.66 16.63 1.68
N LEU A 68 -10.65 15.54 0.91
CA LEU A 68 -10.95 14.20 1.41
C LEU A 68 -10.00 13.82 2.54
N LYS A 69 -8.69 13.98 2.36
CA LYS A 69 -7.70 13.74 3.43
C LYS A 69 -7.91 14.65 4.63
N THR A 70 -8.16 15.93 4.39
CA THR A 70 -8.35 16.93 5.45
C THR A 70 -9.56 16.63 6.34
N VAL A 71 -10.65 16.11 5.76
CA VAL A 71 -11.86 15.75 6.50
C VAL A 71 -11.73 14.40 7.20
N VAL A 72 -11.10 13.41 6.55
CA VAL A 72 -10.98 12.05 7.09
C VAL A 72 -9.92 11.95 8.19
N PHE A 73 -8.79 12.65 8.04
CA PHE A 73 -7.69 12.65 9.02
C PHE A 73 -8.11 12.89 10.48
N PRO A 74 -8.88 13.94 10.84
CA PRO A 74 -9.31 14.16 12.22
C PRO A 74 -10.21 13.03 12.75
N VAL A 75 -11.01 12.39 11.89
CA VAL A 75 -11.85 11.24 12.27
C VAL A 75 -10.97 10.04 12.63
N VAL A 76 -9.94 9.76 11.82
CA VAL A 76 -8.97 8.69 12.09
C VAL A 76 -8.20 8.97 13.37
N LEU A 77 -7.71 10.20 13.57
CA LEU A 77 -7.02 10.58 14.80
C LEU A 77 -7.90 10.41 16.03
N ALA A 78 -9.17 10.84 15.96
CA ALA A 78 -10.12 10.66 17.05
C ALA A 78 -10.35 9.18 17.37
N ALA A 79 -10.48 8.32 16.34
CA ALA A 79 -10.64 6.88 16.51
C ALA A 79 -9.40 6.22 17.15
N VAL A 80 -8.20 6.58 16.70
CA VAL A 80 -6.92 6.08 17.24
C VAL A 80 -6.76 6.51 18.71
N TRP A 81 -6.97 7.79 19.00
CA TRP A 81 -6.89 8.32 20.36
C TRP A 81 -7.92 7.67 21.28
N TRP A 82 -9.16 7.53 20.82
CA TRP A 82 -10.23 6.86 21.57
C TRP A 82 -9.88 5.40 21.87
N TYR A 83 -9.36 4.67 20.88
CA TYR A 83 -8.94 3.27 21.05
C TYR A 83 -7.79 3.14 22.06
N TRP A 84 -6.80 4.04 22.03
CA TRP A 84 -5.71 4.01 23.01
C TRP A 84 -6.19 4.29 24.43
N ASN A 85 -7.00 5.33 24.60
CA ASN A 85 -7.57 5.71 25.91
C ASN A 85 -8.40 4.57 26.52
N ARG A 86 -8.96 3.68 25.69
CA ARG A 86 -9.65 2.47 26.16
C ARG A 86 -8.69 1.41 26.65
N ILE A 87 -7.59 1.19 25.94
CA ILE A 87 -6.58 0.18 26.28
C ILE A 87 -5.85 0.56 27.56
N ASP A 88 -5.49 1.83 27.72
CA ASP A 88 -4.73 2.31 28.87
C ASP A 88 -5.49 2.18 30.20
N LYS A 89 -6.83 2.18 30.14
CA LYS A 89 -7.70 1.98 31.30
C LYS A 89 -7.76 0.52 31.79
N LEU A 90 -7.21 -0.45 31.05
CA LEU A 90 -7.16 -1.83 31.54
C LEU A 90 -6.02 -2.03 32.52
N ALA A 91 -6.28 -2.73 33.62
CA ALA A 91 -5.27 -3.13 34.60
C ALA A 91 -4.23 -4.16 34.10
N ARG A 92 -4.21 -4.47 32.80
CA ARG A 92 -3.29 -5.44 32.17
C ARG A 92 -2.47 -4.77 31.07
N LYS A 93 -1.30 -5.34 30.78
CA LYS A 93 -0.49 -4.92 29.62
C LYS A 93 -1.24 -5.20 28.30
N PRO A 94 -1.06 -4.34 27.27
CA PRO A 94 -1.69 -4.53 25.97
C PRO A 94 -1.15 -5.79 25.27
N LEU A 95 -2.07 -6.55 24.67
CA LEU A 95 -1.78 -7.77 23.92
C LEU A 95 -1.12 -7.46 22.58
N LEU A 96 -0.49 -8.46 21.97
CA LEU A 96 0.16 -8.31 20.66
C LEU A 96 -0.83 -7.82 19.58
N LEU A 97 -2.06 -8.35 19.57
CA LEU A 97 -3.10 -7.96 18.64
C LEU A 97 -3.53 -6.50 18.81
N GLU A 98 -3.69 -6.04 20.06
CA GLU A 98 -4.07 -4.65 20.36
C GLU A 98 -2.97 -3.66 19.93
N LYS A 99 -1.70 -4.04 20.14
CA LYS A 99 -0.55 -3.27 19.64
C LYS A 99 -0.52 -3.24 18.11
N ALA A 100 -0.78 -4.37 17.44
CA ALA A 100 -0.80 -4.42 15.98
C ALA A 100 -1.91 -3.54 15.38
N ILE A 101 -3.12 -3.57 15.96
CA ILE A 101 -4.24 -2.70 15.55
C ILE A 101 -3.89 -1.22 15.80
N MET A 102 -3.25 -0.90 16.93
CA MET A 102 -2.79 0.45 17.21
C MET A 102 -1.77 0.92 16.17
N THR A 103 -0.75 0.11 15.87
CA THR A 103 0.26 0.44 14.86
C THR A 103 -0.37 0.64 13.48
N LEU A 104 -1.39 -0.15 13.11
CA LEU A 104 -2.13 0.02 11.87
C LEU A 104 -2.95 1.33 11.84
N GLY A 105 -3.57 1.70 12.96
CA GLY A 105 -4.30 2.97 13.09
C GLY A 105 -3.37 4.18 12.98
N VAL A 106 -2.21 4.12 13.63
CA VAL A 106 -1.19 5.18 13.55
C VAL A 106 -0.61 5.29 12.14
N SER A 107 -0.32 4.17 11.47
CA SER A 107 0.19 4.21 10.09
C SER A 107 -0.83 4.78 9.11
N LEU A 108 -2.12 4.49 9.29
CA LEU A 108 -3.19 5.12 8.52
C LEU A 108 -3.25 6.64 8.79
N ALA A 109 -3.19 7.07 10.05
CA ALA A 109 -3.16 8.50 10.36
C ALA A 109 -1.95 9.20 9.71
N VAL A 110 -0.78 8.55 9.68
CA VAL A 110 0.40 9.05 8.97
C VAL A 110 0.18 9.12 7.46
N LEU A 111 -0.57 8.20 6.85
CA LEU A 111 -0.91 8.21 5.41
C LEU A 111 -1.94 9.29 5.04
N ASP A 112 -2.87 9.58 5.96
CA ASP A 112 -3.97 10.51 5.76
C ASP A 112 -3.61 11.96 6.09
N PHE A 113 -2.51 12.18 6.80
CA PHE A 113 -2.04 13.53 7.13
C PHE A 113 -1.91 14.40 5.84
N PRO A 114 -2.64 15.52 5.71
CA PRO A 114 -2.77 16.23 4.44
C PRO A 114 -1.58 17.17 4.20
N LEU A 115 -0.37 16.61 4.14
CA LEU A 115 0.89 17.35 3.94
C LEU A 115 1.00 17.96 2.55
N GLU A 116 0.20 17.47 1.60
CA GLU A 116 0.15 17.94 0.23
C GLU A 116 -0.30 19.40 0.12
N TRP A 117 -1.02 19.94 1.12
CA TRP A 117 -1.31 21.39 1.20
C TRP A 117 -0.05 22.24 1.17
N VAL A 118 1.05 21.75 1.75
CA VAL A 118 2.32 22.49 1.78
C VAL A 118 2.86 22.70 0.36
N SER A 119 2.65 21.74 -0.56
CA SER A 119 3.09 21.87 -1.96
C SER A 119 2.37 22.95 -2.77
N LEU A 120 1.23 23.47 -2.29
CA LEU A 120 0.54 24.59 -2.95
C LEU A 120 1.21 25.93 -2.65
N VAL A 121 1.91 26.04 -1.52
CA VAL A 121 2.52 27.29 -1.07
C VAL A 121 4.05 27.26 -1.24
N LEU A 122 4.65 26.12 -0.96
CA LEU A 122 6.10 25.91 -0.99
C LEU A 122 6.47 24.89 -2.07
N ARG A 123 7.63 25.09 -2.67
CA ARG A 123 8.22 24.13 -3.61
C ARG A 123 8.72 22.90 -2.84
N VAL A 124 8.01 21.79 -2.97
CA VAL A 124 8.35 20.52 -2.32
C VAL A 124 8.58 19.43 -3.38
N PRO A 125 9.80 19.32 -3.96
CA PRO A 125 10.05 18.38 -5.06
C PRO A 125 10.04 16.90 -4.62
N PHE A 126 10.24 16.62 -3.33
CA PHE A 126 10.25 15.26 -2.76
C PHE A 126 8.85 14.73 -2.38
N MET A 127 7.78 15.45 -2.74
CA MET A 127 6.42 15.11 -2.37
C MET A 127 6.00 13.71 -2.84
N LEU A 128 6.35 13.35 -4.08
CA LEU A 128 6.07 12.03 -4.66
C LEU A 128 6.74 10.90 -3.85
N LEU A 129 8.06 11.02 -3.61
CA LEU A 129 8.83 10.05 -2.84
C LEU A 129 8.28 9.89 -1.41
N LEU A 130 7.94 11.00 -0.75
CA LEU A 130 7.34 10.95 0.59
C LEU A 130 5.96 10.26 0.58
N GLY A 131 5.17 10.49 -0.46
CA GLY A 131 3.91 9.78 -0.70
C GLY A 131 4.09 8.27 -0.78
N ASP A 132 5.06 7.81 -1.60
CA ASP A 132 5.34 6.38 -1.76
C ASP A 132 5.84 5.76 -0.45
N ILE A 133 6.73 6.44 0.27
CA ILE A 133 7.25 5.95 1.55
C ILE A 133 6.10 5.75 2.55
N ARG A 134 5.17 6.72 2.65
CA ARG A 134 4.01 6.62 3.54
C ARG A 134 3.09 5.46 3.14
N GLN A 135 2.81 5.32 1.85
CA GLN A 135 1.97 4.25 1.32
C GLN A 135 2.61 2.87 1.51
N GLY A 136 3.90 2.74 1.20
CA GLY A 136 4.68 1.52 1.40
C GLY A 136 4.76 1.10 2.87
N ALA A 137 4.97 2.07 3.78
CA ALA A 137 4.95 1.82 5.23
C ALA A 137 3.59 1.33 5.71
N PHE A 138 2.48 1.94 5.24
CA PHE A 138 1.14 1.48 5.56
C PHE A 138 0.90 0.04 5.09
N TYR A 139 1.26 -0.31 3.85
CA TYR A 139 1.10 -1.68 3.33
C TYR A 139 1.97 -2.71 4.07
N GLY A 140 3.22 -2.36 4.39
CA GLY A 140 4.08 -3.24 5.20
C GLY A 140 3.46 -3.55 6.56
N ILE A 141 2.88 -2.54 7.23
CA ILE A 141 2.18 -2.69 8.51
C ILE A 141 0.88 -3.47 8.35
N LEU A 142 0.12 -3.24 7.28
CA LEU A 142 -1.12 -3.96 6.98
C LEU A 142 -0.87 -5.46 6.78
N PHE A 143 0.16 -5.83 6.01
CA PHE A 143 0.53 -7.23 5.83
C PHE A 143 1.03 -7.86 7.13
N ALA A 144 1.86 -7.15 7.91
CA ALA A 144 2.26 -7.62 9.23
C ALA A 144 1.03 -7.84 10.14
N PHE A 145 0.06 -6.93 10.10
CA PHE A 145 -1.20 -7.05 10.84
C PHE A 145 -1.99 -8.29 10.42
N TRP A 146 -2.19 -8.55 9.12
CA TRP A 146 -2.93 -9.72 8.65
C TRP A 146 -2.32 -11.04 9.13
N LEU A 147 -1.00 -11.14 9.10
CA LEU A 147 -0.30 -12.31 9.59
C LEU A 147 -0.50 -12.51 11.10
N ILE A 148 -0.29 -11.45 11.89
CA ILE A 148 -0.47 -11.49 13.36
C ILE A 148 -1.94 -11.80 13.68
N PHE A 149 -2.87 -11.20 12.95
CA PHE A 149 -4.31 -11.39 13.11
C PHE A 149 -4.70 -12.86 12.88
N ALA A 150 -4.25 -13.46 11.77
CA ALA A 150 -4.51 -14.86 11.47
C ALA A 150 -3.83 -15.79 12.47
N GLY A 151 -2.62 -15.45 12.92
CA GLY A 151 -1.87 -16.22 13.91
C GLY A 151 -2.50 -16.23 15.30
N GLU A 152 -2.92 -15.08 15.81
CA GLU A 152 -3.48 -14.96 17.16
C GLU A 152 -4.87 -15.61 17.30
N HIS A 153 -5.59 -15.78 16.19
CA HIS A 153 -6.86 -16.53 16.14
C HIS A 153 -6.65 -18.05 15.97
N LEU A 154 -5.42 -18.52 15.82
CA LEU A 154 -5.09 -19.93 15.84
C LEU A 154 -5.01 -20.42 17.30
N ILE A 155 -6.07 -21.09 17.76
CA ILE A 155 -6.28 -21.41 19.18
C ILE A 155 -5.30 -22.49 19.71
N ASP A 156 -4.66 -23.27 18.84
CA ASP A 156 -3.84 -24.45 19.22
C ASP A 156 -2.32 -24.21 19.26
N ASP A 157 -1.81 -23.00 19.03
CA ASP A 157 -0.37 -22.71 19.21
C ASP A 157 -0.07 -22.31 20.66
N THR A 158 0.85 -23.01 21.32
CA THR A 158 1.32 -22.72 22.70
C THR A 158 2.25 -21.50 22.78
N THR A 159 2.58 -20.90 21.64
CA THR A 159 3.55 -19.80 21.47
C THR A 159 2.89 -18.45 21.10
N ARG A 160 1.65 -18.24 21.58
CA ARG A 160 0.88 -16.99 21.39
C ARG A 160 1.53 -15.80 22.10
N ASN A 161 1.26 -14.59 21.60
CA ASN A 161 1.76 -13.32 22.14
C ASN A 161 3.27 -13.06 22.02
N ASN A 162 4.03 -13.88 21.30
CA ASN A 162 5.45 -13.61 21.04
C ASN A 162 5.69 -13.26 19.57
N ILE A 163 6.23 -12.07 19.32
CA ILE A 163 6.58 -11.62 17.97
C ILE A 163 7.68 -12.51 17.34
N ALA A 164 8.50 -13.14 18.17
CA ALA A 164 9.55 -14.06 17.73
C ALA A 164 9.00 -15.29 16.98
N SER A 165 7.77 -15.73 17.29
CA SER A 165 7.09 -16.82 16.59
C SER A 165 6.78 -16.47 15.13
N TYR A 166 6.64 -15.16 14.82
CA TYR A 166 6.31 -14.65 13.49
C TYR A 166 7.55 -14.15 12.71
N ARG A 167 8.75 -14.24 13.30
CA ARG A 167 9.98 -13.62 12.77
C ARG A 167 10.23 -13.96 11.30
N PHE A 168 10.08 -15.23 10.91
CA PHE A 168 10.43 -15.66 9.56
C PHE A 168 9.48 -15.08 8.51
N ASN A 169 8.18 -15.03 8.83
CA ASN A 169 7.18 -14.47 7.93
C ASN A 169 7.26 -12.94 7.88
N LEU A 170 7.54 -12.29 9.02
CA LEU A 170 7.78 -10.84 9.08
C LEU A 170 9.05 -10.45 8.33
N CYS A 171 10.10 -11.29 8.34
CA CYS A 171 11.32 -11.05 7.57
C CYS A 171 11.01 -10.94 6.07
N PHE A 172 10.10 -11.75 5.50
CA PHE A 172 9.73 -11.63 4.09
C PHE A 172 9.06 -10.29 3.77
N ILE A 173 8.15 -9.81 4.63
CA ILE A 173 7.50 -8.51 4.45
C ILE A 173 8.52 -7.38 4.55
N VAL A 174 9.39 -7.41 5.56
CA VAL A 174 10.42 -6.38 5.77
C VAL A 174 11.42 -6.38 4.63
N ALA A 175 11.88 -7.55 4.17
CA ALA A 175 12.80 -7.67 3.04
C ALA A 175 12.17 -7.14 1.75
N ALA A 176 10.94 -7.55 1.42
CA ALA A 176 10.24 -7.06 0.23
C ALA A 176 10.02 -5.54 0.28
N SER A 177 9.53 -5.01 1.42
CA SER A 177 9.29 -3.58 1.59
C SER A 177 10.58 -2.76 1.53
N SER A 178 11.68 -3.29 2.08
CA SER A 178 12.99 -2.61 2.06
C SER A 178 13.60 -2.58 0.66
N LEU A 179 13.43 -3.66 -0.13
CA LEU A 179 13.88 -3.71 -1.51
C LEU A 179 13.11 -2.73 -2.39
N LEU A 180 11.78 -2.70 -2.28
CA LEU A 180 10.95 -1.73 -3.00
C LEU A 180 11.27 -0.29 -2.58
N LEU A 181 11.47 -0.03 -1.29
CA LEU A 181 11.90 1.28 -0.81
C LEU A 181 13.26 1.69 -1.39
N LEU A 182 14.21 0.75 -1.47
CA LEU A 182 15.51 1.01 -2.10
C LEU A 182 15.34 1.37 -3.58
N TYR A 183 14.46 0.67 -4.30
CA TYR A 183 14.13 1.00 -5.68
C TYR A 183 13.56 2.42 -5.79
N ASP A 184 12.56 2.78 -4.97
CA ASP A 184 11.94 4.11 -5.00
C ASP A 184 12.94 5.23 -4.67
N ILE A 185 13.82 5.02 -3.70
CA ILE A 185 14.89 5.97 -3.36
C ILE A 185 15.88 6.10 -4.53
N CYS A 186 16.23 5.00 -5.20
CA CYS A 186 17.14 5.02 -6.34
C CYS A 186 16.52 5.65 -7.60
N GLU A 187 15.21 5.50 -7.83
CA GLU A 187 14.54 6.11 -8.98
C GLU A 187 14.15 7.56 -8.65
N ARG A 188 13.18 7.73 -7.74
CA ARG A 188 12.60 9.03 -7.42
C ARG A 188 13.53 9.93 -6.61
N GLY A 189 14.43 9.36 -5.81
CA GLY A 189 15.42 10.15 -5.06
C GLY A 189 16.46 10.81 -5.96
N PHE A 190 16.95 10.11 -7.00
CA PHE A 190 17.87 10.71 -7.97
C PHE A 190 17.16 11.70 -8.90
N GLN A 191 15.89 11.46 -9.23
CA GLN A 191 15.06 12.40 -10.00
C GLN A 191 14.92 13.79 -9.35
N LEU A 192 15.11 13.90 -8.03
CA LEU A 192 15.12 15.20 -7.33
C LEU A 192 16.26 16.11 -7.78
N SER A 193 17.41 15.53 -8.12
CA SER A 193 18.58 16.27 -8.61
C SER A 193 18.60 16.35 -10.12
N ASN A 194 18.18 15.28 -10.81
CA ASN A 194 18.12 15.21 -12.26
C ASN A 194 16.76 14.65 -12.73
N PRO A 195 15.81 15.49 -13.17
CA PRO A 195 14.47 15.03 -13.56
C PRO A 195 14.47 14.12 -14.80
N PHE A 196 15.54 14.11 -15.59
CA PHE A 196 15.73 13.24 -16.76
C PHE A 196 16.36 11.89 -16.39
N TYR A 197 16.67 11.66 -15.12
CA TYR A 197 17.22 10.39 -14.68
C TYR A 197 16.13 9.31 -14.70
N SER A 198 16.48 8.16 -15.26
CA SER A 198 15.74 6.92 -15.09
C SER A 198 16.71 5.76 -14.88
N ILE A 199 16.45 4.95 -13.87
CA ILE A 199 17.23 3.75 -13.52
C ILE A 199 17.27 2.75 -14.67
N TRP A 200 16.24 2.74 -15.52
CA TRP A 200 16.12 1.86 -16.67
C TRP A 200 17.03 2.23 -17.84
N SER A 201 17.54 3.47 -17.86
CA SER A 201 18.45 3.95 -18.91
C SER A 201 19.90 3.46 -18.76
N SER A 202 20.32 3.10 -17.54
CA SER A 202 21.66 2.60 -17.25
C SER A 202 21.67 1.08 -17.16
N GLU A 203 22.71 0.43 -17.69
CA GLU A 203 22.88 -1.03 -17.57
C GLU A 203 22.95 -1.48 -16.10
N THR A 204 23.76 -0.77 -15.30
CA THR A 204 23.91 -1.06 -13.86
C THR A 204 22.63 -0.75 -13.07
N GLY A 205 21.98 0.39 -13.37
CA GLY A 205 20.71 0.77 -12.76
C GLY A 205 19.62 -0.26 -13.03
N SER A 206 19.44 -0.63 -14.30
CA SER A 206 18.41 -1.59 -14.71
C SER A 206 18.62 -2.97 -14.07
N LEU A 207 19.87 -3.39 -13.84
CA LEU A 207 20.19 -4.62 -13.11
C LEU A 207 19.74 -4.54 -11.65
N VAL A 208 20.03 -3.43 -10.97
CA VAL A 208 19.60 -3.19 -9.57
C VAL A 208 18.07 -3.13 -9.47
N ALA A 209 17.41 -2.43 -10.40
CA ALA A 209 15.95 -2.35 -10.46
C ALA A 209 15.31 -3.73 -10.65
N LYS A 210 15.79 -4.51 -11.63
CA LYS A 210 15.34 -5.88 -11.87
C LYS A 210 15.55 -6.75 -10.64
N PHE A 211 16.74 -6.73 -10.04
CA PHE A 211 17.05 -7.52 -8.85
C PHE A 211 16.11 -7.21 -7.68
N SER A 212 15.89 -5.91 -7.41
CA SER A 212 14.98 -5.46 -6.36
C SER A 212 13.55 -5.93 -6.60
N PHE A 213 13.01 -5.68 -7.79
CA PHE A 213 11.64 -6.03 -8.15
C PHE A 213 11.39 -7.55 -8.09
N TYR A 214 12.25 -8.35 -8.74
CA TYR A 214 12.08 -9.80 -8.78
C TYR A 214 12.22 -10.44 -7.39
N THR A 215 13.17 -9.96 -6.59
CA THR A 215 13.38 -10.49 -5.24
C THR A 215 12.24 -10.10 -4.29
N ALA A 216 11.78 -8.85 -4.35
CA ALA A 216 10.61 -8.39 -3.58
C ALA A 216 9.34 -9.16 -3.97
N SER A 217 9.15 -9.41 -5.26
CA SER A 217 8.04 -10.22 -5.78
C SER A 217 8.09 -11.66 -5.26
N LEU A 218 9.25 -12.32 -5.31
CA LEU A 218 9.42 -13.67 -4.76
C LEU A 218 9.13 -13.73 -3.25
N CYS A 219 9.66 -12.78 -2.46
CA CYS A 219 9.37 -12.68 -1.03
C CYS A 219 7.87 -12.50 -0.76
N THR A 220 7.19 -11.69 -1.58
CA THR A 220 5.76 -11.43 -1.47
C THR A 220 4.93 -12.68 -1.78
N ILE A 221 5.30 -13.44 -2.82
CA ILE A 221 4.65 -14.71 -3.18
C ILE A 221 4.78 -15.73 -2.03
N LEU A 222 6.00 -15.91 -1.51
CA LEU A 222 6.24 -16.80 -0.38
C LEU A 222 5.41 -16.38 0.84
N TYR A 223 5.37 -15.08 1.15
CA TYR A 223 4.52 -14.54 2.21
C TYR A 223 3.05 -14.90 2.03
N PHE A 224 2.48 -14.71 0.83
CA PHE A 224 1.08 -15.05 0.57
C PHE A 224 0.80 -16.55 0.71
N ILE A 225 1.71 -17.42 0.25
CA ILE A 225 1.58 -18.88 0.45
C ILE A 225 1.47 -19.20 1.95
N PHE A 226 2.31 -18.60 2.79
CA PHE A 226 2.25 -18.77 4.24
C PHE A 226 0.96 -18.21 4.86
N LEU A 227 0.54 -17.02 4.42
CA LEU A 227 -0.68 -16.38 4.91
C LEU A 227 -1.91 -17.23 4.59
N PHE A 228 -2.05 -17.71 3.35
CA PHE A 228 -3.15 -18.59 2.94
C PHE A 228 -3.11 -19.92 3.69
N GLY A 229 -1.93 -20.51 3.91
CA GLY A 229 -1.78 -21.70 4.76
C GLY A 229 -2.27 -21.48 6.20
N LYS A 230 -1.95 -20.33 6.80
CA LYS A 230 -2.45 -19.96 8.14
C LYS A 230 -3.96 -19.74 8.15
N ILE A 231 -4.51 -19.00 7.19
CA ILE A 231 -5.96 -18.78 7.05
C ILE A 231 -6.70 -20.11 6.89
N TRP A 232 -6.18 -21.01 6.03
CA TRP A 232 -6.73 -22.34 5.83
C TRP A 232 -6.75 -23.12 7.15
N LYS A 233 -5.62 -23.16 7.88
CA LYS A 233 -5.55 -23.83 9.19
C LYS A 233 -6.58 -23.26 10.16
N VAL A 234 -6.70 -21.93 10.26
CA VAL A 234 -7.69 -21.28 11.13
C VAL A 234 -9.12 -21.67 10.73
N TRP A 235 -9.44 -21.69 9.44
CA TRP A 235 -10.76 -22.11 8.94
C TRP A 235 -11.10 -23.54 9.37
N PHE A 236 -10.17 -24.48 9.21
CA PHE A 236 -10.36 -25.88 9.62
C PHE A 236 -10.47 -26.03 11.14
N THR A 237 -9.63 -25.33 11.92
CA THR A 237 -9.70 -25.35 13.39
C THR A 237 -11.04 -24.80 13.89
N ILE A 238 -11.53 -23.70 13.33
CA ILE A 238 -12.85 -23.14 13.69
C ILE A 238 -13.97 -24.13 13.34
N LYS A 239 -13.93 -24.77 12.17
CA LYS A 239 -14.92 -25.77 11.76
C LYS A 239 -14.95 -26.95 12.73
N SER A 240 -13.78 -27.45 13.13
CA SER A 240 -13.62 -28.57 14.07
C SER A 240 -14.02 -28.23 15.51
N LYS A 241 -13.67 -27.03 16.02
CA LYS A 241 -14.07 -26.63 17.39
C LYS A 241 -15.55 -26.25 17.48
N ARG A 242 -16.15 -25.70 16.42
CA ARG A 242 -17.59 -25.43 16.39
C ARG A 242 -18.38 -26.71 16.62
N SER A 243 -18.03 -27.82 15.97
CA SER A 243 -18.72 -29.11 16.16
C SER A 243 -18.46 -29.72 17.54
N ALA A 244 -17.24 -29.63 18.08
CA ALA A 244 -16.89 -30.21 19.37
C ALA A 244 -17.48 -29.43 20.58
N GLN A 245 -17.52 -28.10 20.51
CA GLN A 245 -17.85 -27.24 21.66
C GLN A 245 -19.35 -26.93 21.78
N LEU A 246 -20.11 -27.07 20.68
CA LEU A 246 -21.58 -27.09 20.66
C LEU A 246 -22.16 -28.18 21.58
N TYR A 247 -21.40 -29.26 21.82
CA TYR A 247 -21.87 -30.44 22.57
C TYR A 247 -21.55 -30.44 24.07
N LYS A 248 -20.68 -29.54 24.58
CA LYS A 248 -20.10 -29.71 25.94
C LYS A 248 -20.01 -28.45 26.83
N SER A 249 -20.34 -27.23 26.37
CA SER A 249 -20.01 -26.01 27.14
C SER A 249 -21.21 -25.25 27.71
N CYS A 250 -21.06 -24.72 28.94
CA CYS A 250 -22.02 -23.81 29.58
C CYS A 250 -22.35 -22.62 28.66
N GLU A 251 -23.60 -22.16 28.71
CA GLU A 251 -24.17 -21.14 27.82
C GLU A 251 -23.33 -19.85 27.73
N ASN A 252 -22.86 -19.33 28.86
CA ASN A 252 -22.01 -18.13 28.90
C ASN A 252 -20.65 -18.32 28.23
N ARG A 253 -20.06 -19.52 28.27
CA ARG A 253 -18.78 -19.80 27.60
C ARG A 253 -18.99 -20.01 26.09
N ARG A 254 -20.12 -20.61 25.72
CA ARG A 254 -20.55 -20.76 24.32
C ARG A 254 -20.71 -19.40 23.63
N LEU A 255 -21.46 -18.49 24.25
CA LEU A 255 -21.70 -17.13 23.71
C LEU A 255 -20.40 -16.33 23.51
N LYS A 256 -19.45 -16.44 24.44
CA LYS A 256 -18.13 -15.78 24.31
C LYS A 256 -17.32 -16.30 23.12
N VAL A 257 -17.24 -17.62 22.96
CA VAL A 257 -16.49 -18.24 21.86
C VAL A 257 -17.16 -17.96 20.51
N GLU A 258 -18.48 -17.99 20.47
CA GLU A 258 -19.26 -17.66 19.27
C GLU A 258 -19.06 -16.20 18.85
N ALA A 259 -19.03 -15.27 19.80
CA ALA A 259 -18.75 -13.86 19.53
C ALA A 259 -17.33 -13.66 18.95
N ILE A 260 -16.32 -14.37 19.46
CA ILE A 260 -14.94 -14.32 18.93
C ILE A 260 -14.90 -14.86 17.49
N ILE A 261 -15.53 -16.00 17.24
CA ILE A 261 -15.59 -16.61 15.90
C ILE A 261 -16.33 -15.70 14.92
N TYR A 262 -17.42 -15.06 15.35
CA TYR A 262 -18.19 -14.15 14.52
C TYR A 262 -17.36 -12.92 14.12
N ARG A 263 -16.67 -12.27 15.08
CA ARG A 263 -15.77 -11.13 14.81
C ARG A 263 -14.67 -11.49 13.83
N PHE A 264 -14.05 -12.66 14.01
CA PHE A 264 -13.02 -13.16 13.11
C PHE A 264 -13.56 -13.37 11.68
N LYS A 265 -14.71 -14.06 11.54
CA LYS A 265 -15.32 -14.33 10.23
C LYS A 265 -15.75 -13.06 9.52
N PHE A 266 -16.38 -12.14 10.25
CA PHE A 266 -16.78 -10.85 9.71
C PHE A 266 -15.57 -10.08 9.18
N LEU A 267 -14.50 -9.98 9.98
CA LEU A 267 -13.31 -9.24 9.57
C LEU A 267 -12.59 -9.91 8.40
N MET A 268 -12.49 -11.24 8.40
CA MET A 268 -11.86 -11.97 7.30
C MET A 268 -12.65 -11.79 5.99
N LEU A 269 -13.99 -11.84 6.04
CA LEU A 269 -14.83 -11.59 4.86
C LEU A 269 -14.69 -10.14 4.37
N LEU A 270 -14.69 -9.17 5.29
CA LEU A 270 -14.45 -7.77 4.97
C LEU A 270 -13.07 -7.58 4.33
N THR A 271 -12.03 -8.24 4.86
CA THR A 271 -10.67 -8.18 4.33
C THR A 271 -10.58 -8.77 2.92
N LEU A 272 -11.21 -9.92 2.68
CA LEU A 272 -11.27 -10.53 1.35
C LEU A 272 -12.04 -9.67 0.35
N LEU A 273 -13.14 -9.04 0.78
CA LEU A 273 -13.89 -8.09 -0.03
C LEU A 273 -13.06 -6.87 -0.38
N CYS A 274 -12.36 -6.26 0.60
CA CYS A 274 -11.47 -5.13 0.36
C CYS A 274 -10.31 -5.50 -0.59
N ALA A 275 -9.70 -6.67 -0.42
CA ALA A 275 -8.64 -7.15 -1.30
C ALA A 275 -9.17 -7.40 -2.73
N GLY A 276 -10.32 -8.06 -2.87
CA GLY A 276 -10.97 -8.32 -4.15
C GLY A 276 -11.30 -7.04 -4.90
N LEU A 277 -11.93 -6.07 -4.22
CA LEU A 277 -12.22 -4.76 -4.80
C LEU A 277 -10.95 -4.01 -5.21
N THR A 278 -9.89 -4.05 -4.38
CA THR A 278 -8.61 -3.40 -4.70
C THR A 278 -7.98 -4.00 -5.97
N ILE A 279 -7.96 -5.33 -6.09
CA ILE A 279 -7.43 -6.01 -7.28
C ILE A 279 -8.26 -5.69 -8.51
N SER A 280 -9.60 -5.72 -8.41
CA SER A 280 -10.48 -5.34 -9.51
C SER A 280 -10.25 -3.89 -9.95
N CYS A 281 -10.12 -2.96 -9.01
CA CYS A 281 -9.80 -1.55 -9.31
C CYS A 281 -8.43 -1.42 -9.99
N TYR A 282 -7.42 -2.17 -9.53
CA TYR A 282 -6.09 -2.16 -10.13
C TYR A 282 -6.10 -2.68 -11.57
N ILE A 283 -6.78 -3.80 -11.82
CA ILE A 283 -6.90 -4.36 -13.17
C ILE A 283 -7.58 -3.35 -14.09
N MET A 284 -8.70 -2.74 -13.65
CA MET A 284 -9.39 -1.70 -14.42
C MET A 284 -8.49 -0.49 -14.71
N LYS A 285 -7.69 -0.06 -13.73
CA LYS A 285 -6.70 1.01 -13.91
C LYS A 285 -5.68 0.65 -15.00
N GLN A 286 -5.12 -0.56 -14.95
CA GLN A 286 -4.12 -1.00 -15.92
C GLN A 286 -4.68 -1.06 -17.35
N TYR A 287 -5.92 -1.51 -17.51
CA TYR A 287 -6.62 -1.47 -18.80
C TYR A 287 -6.82 -0.03 -19.29
N GLY A 288 -7.15 0.91 -18.40
CA GLY A 288 -7.24 2.33 -18.73
C GLY A 288 -5.90 2.95 -19.13
N GLU A 289 -4.81 2.66 -18.41
CA GLU A 289 -3.46 3.14 -18.75
C GLU A 289 -2.98 2.58 -20.09
N THR A 290 -3.25 1.30 -20.38
CA THR A 290 -2.90 0.68 -21.67
C THR A 290 -3.62 1.37 -22.84
N GLN A 291 -4.87 1.81 -22.65
CA GLN A 291 -5.60 2.58 -23.66
C GLN A 291 -5.05 3.99 -23.86
N ILE A 292 -4.51 4.64 -22.82
CA ILE A 292 -3.88 5.97 -22.91
C ILE A 292 -2.57 5.91 -23.72
N HIS A 293 -1.88 4.77 -23.72
CA HIS A 293 -0.69 4.53 -24.53
C HIS A 293 -1.00 4.08 -25.98
N SER A 294 -2.26 3.84 -26.33
CA SER A 294 -2.70 3.57 -27.69
C SER A 294 -2.86 4.86 -28.51
N ASP A 295 -2.81 4.75 -29.83
CA ASP A 295 -2.76 5.90 -30.75
C ASP A 295 -3.96 6.86 -30.65
N ASP A 296 -5.11 6.39 -30.13
CA ASP A 296 -6.37 7.14 -29.97
C ASP A 296 -6.78 7.32 -28.49
N PRO A 297 -6.40 8.44 -27.84
CA PRO A 297 -6.63 8.67 -26.41
C PRO A 297 -8.06 9.12 -26.03
N GLU A 298 -8.95 9.40 -26.98
CA GLU A 298 -10.23 10.10 -26.73
C GLU A 298 -11.44 9.19 -26.42
N GLU A 299 -11.37 7.86 -26.63
CA GLU A 299 -12.49 6.91 -26.43
C GLU A 299 -12.45 6.12 -25.10
N SER A 300 -11.72 6.57 -24.09
CA SER A 300 -11.61 5.85 -22.84
C SER A 300 -12.77 6.16 -21.87
N VAL A 301 -13.86 5.40 -21.95
CA VAL A 301 -14.94 5.39 -20.93
C VAL A 301 -14.38 5.07 -19.52
N LEU A 302 -13.23 4.38 -19.44
CA LEU A 302 -12.55 4.07 -18.17
C LEU A 302 -11.74 5.23 -17.59
N ALA A 303 -11.26 6.19 -18.40
CA ALA A 303 -10.41 7.28 -17.91
C ALA A 303 -11.12 8.15 -16.85
N HIS A 304 -12.44 8.37 -16.98
CA HIS A 304 -13.23 9.07 -15.98
C HIS A 304 -13.35 8.30 -14.65
N SER A 305 -13.33 6.97 -14.67
CA SER A 305 -13.52 6.12 -13.48
C SER A 305 -12.24 5.97 -12.64
N THR A 306 -11.07 6.31 -13.18
CA THR A 306 -9.78 6.22 -12.47
C THR A 306 -9.76 7.03 -11.16
N SER A 307 -10.35 8.22 -11.19
CA SER A 307 -10.48 9.07 -9.99
C SER A 307 -11.33 8.42 -8.90
N ALA A 308 -12.44 7.79 -9.28
CA ALA A 308 -13.33 7.07 -8.38
C ALA A 308 -12.64 5.86 -7.74
N PHE A 309 -11.75 5.17 -8.47
CA PHE A 309 -10.96 4.07 -7.92
C PHE A 309 -9.99 4.54 -6.84
N PHE A 310 -9.27 5.65 -7.06
CA PHE A 310 -8.37 6.20 -6.05
C PHE A 310 -9.11 6.64 -4.80
N THR A 311 -10.19 7.42 -4.94
CA THR A 311 -10.98 7.87 -3.79
C THR A 311 -11.71 6.72 -3.09
N GLY A 312 -12.22 5.75 -3.85
CA GLY A 312 -12.91 4.58 -3.32
C GLY A 312 -11.97 3.66 -2.54
N THR A 313 -10.78 3.38 -3.08
CA THR A 313 -9.75 2.59 -2.39
C THR A 313 -9.31 3.29 -1.11
N PHE A 314 -9.06 4.60 -1.16
CA PHE A 314 -8.73 5.41 0.01
C PHE A 314 -9.81 5.32 1.10
N GLY A 315 -11.08 5.57 0.74
CA GLY A 315 -12.20 5.51 1.68
C GLY A 315 -12.42 4.11 2.26
N MET A 316 -12.27 3.07 1.44
CA MET A 316 -12.41 1.68 1.85
C MET A 316 -11.38 1.28 2.92
N TRP A 317 -10.10 1.59 2.71
CA TRP A 317 -9.06 1.29 3.71
C TRP A 317 -9.23 2.10 4.99
N ASN A 318 -9.67 3.35 4.88
CA ASN A 318 -10.02 4.17 6.03
C ASN A 318 -11.14 3.57 6.87
N ILE A 319 -12.25 3.21 6.22
CA ILE A 319 -13.39 2.55 6.87
C ILE A 319 -12.96 1.23 7.50
N TYR A 320 -12.15 0.42 6.80
CA TYR A 320 -11.64 -0.86 7.29
C TYR A 320 -10.89 -0.71 8.62
N VAL A 321 -9.95 0.23 8.71
CA VAL A 321 -9.15 0.44 9.93
C VAL A 321 -9.97 1.06 11.06
N VAL A 322 -10.87 2.01 10.75
CA VAL A 322 -11.77 2.59 11.77
C VAL A 322 -12.71 1.53 12.34
N LEU A 323 -13.26 0.65 11.50
CA LEU A 323 -14.08 -0.49 11.94
C LEU A 323 -13.26 -1.46 12.80
N LEU A 324 -12.00 -1.70 12.45
CA LEU A 324 -11.09 -2.51 13.26
C LEU A 324 -10.88 -1.93 14.66
N LEU A 325 -10.57 -0.64 14.75
CA LEU A 325 -10.41 0.08 16.01
C LEU A 325 -11.68 0.01 16.85
N ALA A 326 -12.85 0.20 16.23
CA ALA A 326 -14.14 0.15 16.91
C ALA A 326 -14.52 -1.26 17.41
N MET A 327 -14.37 -2.29 16.58
CA MET A 327 -14.78 -3.67 16.90
C MET A 327 -13.89 -4.35 17.94
N TYR A 328 -12.60 -4.02 17.94
CA TYR A 328 -11.61 -4.58 18.87
C TYR A 328 -11.36 -3.68 20.10
N ALA A 329 -12.12 -2.58 20.24
CA ALA A 329 -12.05 -1.74 21.43
C ALA A 329 -12.57 -2.47 22.69
N PRO A 330 -11.89 -2.30 23.84
CA PRO A 330 -12.38 -2.78 25.13
C PRO A 330 -13.75 -2.19 25.52
N SER A 331 -14.69 -3.06 25.91
CA SER A 331 -16.04 -2.67 26.33
C SER A 331 -16.11 -2.17 27.79
N HIS A 332 -17.06 -1.28 28.08
CA HIS A 332 -17.29 -0.72 29.42
C HIS A 332 -17.89 -1.70 30.45
N LYS A 333 -18.44 -2.83 30.02
CA LYS A 333 -19.34 -3.64 30.87
C LYS A 333 -18.67 -4.45 32.00
N SER A 334 -17.36 -4.35 32.23
CA SER A 334 -16.66 -5.18 33.25
C SER A 334 -15.82 -4.41 34.28
N TYR A 335 -15.95 -3.09 34.39
CA TYR A 335 -15.08 -2.31 35.30
C TYR A 335 -15.48 -2.36 36.79
N SER A 336 -16.56 -3.07 37.15
CA SER A 336 -16.96 -3.26 38.54
C SER A 336 -17.06 -4.76 38.85
N GLY A 337 -15.93 -5.39 39.22
CA GLY A 337 -15.98 -6.65 39.98
C GLY A 337 -15.42 -7.92 39.33
N ALA A 338 -14.23 -7.91 38.71
CA ALA A 338 -13.54 -9.16 38.35
C ALA A 338 -12.04 -9.14 38.68
N THR A 339 -11.73 -9.23 39.97
CA THR A 339 -10.49 -9.86 40.47
C THR A 339 -10.56 -11.35 40.14
N GLY A 340 -10.14 -11.72 38.92
CA GLY A 340 -10.10 -13.14 38.52
C GLY A 340 -9.81 -13.29 37.03
N LYS A 341 -8.60 -13.78 36.73
CA LYS A 341 -8.08 -14.18 35.40
C LYS A 341 -9.11 -14.14 34.26
N GLN A 342 -9.14 -13.04 33.51
CA GLN A 342 -9.73 -13.03 32.17
C GLN A 342 -8.63 -13.27 31.14
N LEU A 343 -8.57 -14.49 30.62
CA LEU A 343 -7.86 -14.84 29.40
C LEU A 343 -8.85 -14.74 28.23
N VAL A 344 -8.49 -13.89 27.26
CA VAL A 344 -8.96 -13.68 25.88
C VAL A 344 -10.33 -14.26 25.50
#